data_AF-A0A520BBQ2-F1
#
_entry.id   AF-A0A520BBQ2-F1
#
_cell.length_a   1.000
_cell.length_b   1.000
_cell.length_c   1.000
_cell.angle_alpha   90.00
_cell.angle_beta   90.00
_cell.angle_gamma   90.00
#
_symmetry.space_group_name_H-M   'P 1'
#
loop_
_entity.id
_entity.type
_entity.pdbx_description
1 polymer ?
#
loop_
_entity_poly.entity_id
_entity_poly.type
_entity_poly.pdbx_seq_one_letter_code
_entity_poly.pdbx_strand_id
1 'polypeptide(L)'
;IWVSHAYKGLYKLTLTPDLKAAKNIQFYDETNGLPSSFNINMFNVENKLIFSSDAGFLVYDEISNRFSKYDVLNNKLGSFSTSNKIISAGLKKYWFINHGKMSLVHLVEPGKIQVDSSKFSILDGRMVQYYENISQISSKIYLISVDDGFVIYNATNAESGNQKSALPVVLIRKVEDITDKYATISENGNDGDPVEISFSRNNVRISYSLPYYRQAKVKFQYFLEGYSKQWSDWSSATQKDFTNLGRGTYKFKVRAKINEGAVSEVTTFEFKVLPPWYGSNWAISFYLLAGIIALIAGKRIYEAKLGKDQQAISNKLQAEKDEFLKKEAELTEKQIIKIQTEKLQAELASKNRELANSAMSLVYKNELLQKLSEEITKVKDETGKKLPEDQLRKIQKVIDEGMNDERDWNLFESSFNEAHESFFKKLKANHPDLVPNDLKLCAYLHMNMSSKEMASLLNISLRGVEIRRYRLRKKLEVPHDKNLTEFLMEL
;
A
#
# COMPACT_ATOMS: atom_id res chain seq x y z
N ILE A 1 74.18 -26.98 55.15
CA ILE A 1 74.58 -26.60 53.77
C ILE A 1 73.51 -27.09 52.83
N TRP A 2 73.07 -26.28 51.88
CA TRP A 2 72.16 -26.71 50.82
C TRP A 2 72.96 -26.94 49.55
N VAL A 3 72.67 -28.05 48.86
CA VAL A 3 73.31 -28.43 47.61
C VAL A 3 72.21 -28.76 46.62
N SER A 4 72.18 -28.04 45.51
CA SER A 4 71.33 -28.39 44.38
C SER A 4 72.18 -28.98 43.27
N HIS A 5 71.70 -30.06 42.66
CA HIS A 5 72.31 -30.70 41.52
C HIS A 5 71.31 -30.78 40.38
N ALA A 6 71.70 -30.34 39.18
CA ALA A 6 70.82 -30.23 38.01
C ALA A 6 69.97 -31.48 37.74
N TYR A 7 70.56 -32.67 37.93
CA TYR A 7 69.91 -33.97 37.67
C TYR A 7 69.60 -34.83 38.90
N LYS A 8 70.11 -34.47 40.09
CA LYS A 8 70.00 -35.31 41.29
C LYS A 8 69.10 -34.67 42.35
N GLY A 9 68.63 -33.46 42.11
CA GLY A 9 67.73 -32.74 43.01
C GLY A 9 68.44 -32.04 44.16
N LEU A 10 67.66 -31.81 45.22
CA LEU A 10 68.02 -30.90 46.30
C LEU A 10 68.37 -31.66 47.57
N TYR A 11 69.50 -31.30 48.17
CA TYR A 11 70.00 -31.92 49.39
C TYR A 11 70.31 -30.88 50.46
N LYS A 12 70.00 -31.20 51.72
CA LYS A 12 70.50 -30.49 52.91
C LYS A 12 71.53 -31.37 53.61
N LEU A 13 72.76 -30.87 53.65
CA LEU A 13 73.91 -31.56 54.21
C LEU A 13 74.35 -30.91 55.52
N THR A 14 74.68 -31.73 56.51
CA THR A 14 75.46 -31.32 57.69
C THR A 14 76.84 -31.95 57.58
N LEU A 15 77.89 -31.14 57.57
CA LEU A 15 79.25 -31.64 57.49
C LEU A 15 79.79 -32.02 58.87
N THR A 16 80.82 -32.85 58.89
CA THR A 16 81.65 -33.07 60.07
C THR A 16 82.40 -31.79 60.46
N PRO A 17 82.82 -31.62 61.72
CA PRO A 17 83.54 -30.42 62.16
C PRO A 17 84.83 -30.14 61.39
N ASP A 18 85.47 -31.16 60.83
CA ASP A 18 86.68 -31.05 59.99
C ASP A 18 86.38 -30.79 58.51
N LEU A 19 85.10 -30.68 58.12
CA LEU A 19 84.60 -30.44 56.77
C LEU A 19 84.97 -31.51 55.72
N LYS A 20 85.44 -32.69 56.15
CA LYS A 20 85.88 -33.76 55.24
C LYS A 20 84.77 -34.72 54.81
N ALA A 21 83.69 -34.83 55.57
CA ALA A 21 82.59 -35.73 55.28
C ALA A 21 81.21 -35.10 55.55
N ALA A 22 80.19 -35.59 54.85
CA ALA A 22 78.80 -35.27 55.17
C ALA A 22 78.29 -36.24 56.24
N LYS A 23 77.96 -35.71 57.43
CA LYS A 23 77.40 -36.46 58.56
C LYS A 23 75.92 -36.79 58.37
N ASN A 24 75.15 -35.86 57.82
CA ASN A 24 73.74 -36.07 57.51
C ASN A 24 73.44 -35.56 56.10
N ILE A 25 72.69 -36.35 55.33
CA ILE A 25 72.30 -36.06 53.95
C ILE A 25 70.79 -36.24 53.87
N GLN A 26 70.07 -35.13 53.79
CA GLN A 26 68.62 -35.15 53.60
C GLN A 26 68.30 -34.79 52.15
N PHE A 27 67.62 -35.69 51.45
CA PHE A 27 67.10 -35.45 50.10
C PHE A 27 65.68 -34.86 50.18
N TYR A 28 65.35 -33.98 49.23
CA TYR A 28 64.04 -33.37 49.11
C TYR A 28 63.47 -33.58 47.71
N ASP A 29 62.20 -33.99 47.66
CA ASP A 29 61.46 -34.29 46.43
C ASP A 29 60.01 -33.75 46.49
N GLU A 30 59.13 -34.26 45.62
CA GLU A 30 57.74 -33.85 45.55
C GLU A 30 56.95 -34.10 46.84
N THR A 31 57.33 -35.09 47.65
CA THR A 31 56.68 -35.39 48.93
C THR A 31 56.88 -34.25 49.94
N ASN A 32 58.03 -33.57 49.85
CA ASN A 32 58.35 -32.40 50.67
C ASN A 32 57.71 -31.10 50.14
N GLY A 33 56.92 -31.15 49.06
CA GLY A 33 56.26 -29.99 48.49
C GLY A 33 57.03 -29.30 47.36
N LEU A 34 58.12 -29.91 46.85
CA LEU A 34 58.73 -29.44 45.62
C LEU A 34 57.83 -29.77 44.41
N PRO A 35 57.76 -28.91 43.37
CA PRO A 35 57.04 -29.21 42.15
C PRO A 35 57.72 -30.29 41.29
N SER A 36 59.05 -30.37 41.37
CA SER A 36 59.89 -31.35 40.67
C SER A 36 61.23 -31.48 41.38
N SER A 37 61.82 -32.67 41.31
CA SER A 37 63.20 -32.92 41.73
C SER A 37 64.27 -32.37 40.77
N PHE A 38 63.90 -31.77 39.63
CA PHE A 38 64.83 -31.25 38.62
C PHE A 38 64.80 -29.72 38.53
N ASN A 39 65.90 -29.12 38.01
CA ASN A 39 66.01 -27.69 37.74
C ASN A 39 65.72 -26.76 38.93
N ILE A 40 65.99 -27.22 40.15
CA ILE A 40 65.88 -26.39 41.34
C ILE A 40 67.12 -25.51 41.46
N ASN A 41 66.97 -24.20 41.29
CA ASN A 41 68.05 -23.27 41.60
C ASN A 41 67.83 -22.62 42.95
N MET A 42 68.91 -22.16 43.57
CA MET A 42 68.89 -21.62 44.93
C MET A 42 69.56 -20.25 44.95
N PHE A 43 68.85 -19.27 45.48
CA PHE A 43 69.31 -17.88 45.52
C PHE A 43 69.13 -17.31 46.92
N ASN A 44 70.05 -16.43 47.31
CA ASN A 44 69.88 -15.62 48.50
C ASN A 44 69.34 -14.24 48.09
N VAL A 45 68.15 -13.91 48.58
CA VAL A 45 67.48 -12.63 48.35
C VAL A 45 67.06 -12.07 49.71
N GLU A 46 67.59 -10.90 50.08
CA GLU A 46 67.36 -10.26 51.39
C GLU A 46 67.62 -11.18 52.59
N ASN A 47 68.72 -11.94 52.57
CA ASN A 47 69.07 -12.95 53.58
C ASN A 47 68.07 -14.10 53.70
N LYS A 48 67.15 -14.24 52.74
CA LYS A 48 66.22 -15.36 52.65
C LYS A 48 66.64 -16.29 51.53
N LEU A 49 66.68 -17.59 51.84
CA LEU A 49 66.92 -18.62 50.84
C LEU A 49 65.65 -18.85 50.03
N ILE A 50 65.74 -18.62 48.72
CA ILE A 50 64.65 -18.81 47.77
C ILE A 50 65.05 -19.92 46.81
N PHE A 51 64.11 -20.81 46.53
CA PHE A 51 64.28 -21.90 45.57
C PHE A 51 63.45 -21.58 44.33
N SER A 52 64.04 -21.61 43.14
CA SER A 52 63.31 -21.43 41.89
C SER A 52 63.08 -22.77 41.21
N SER A 53 61.91 -22.93 40.60
CA SER A 53 61.54 -24.08 39.76
C SER A 53 60.73 -23.59 38.55
N ASP A 54 60.38 -24.50 37.64
CA ASP A 54 59.48 -24.21 36.53
C ASP A 54 58.06 -23.81 36.99
N ALA A 55 57.68 -24.14 38.23
CA ALA A 55 56.41 -23.70 38.84
C ALA A 55 56.54 -22.38 39.65
N GLY A 56 57.71 -21.73 39.58
CA GLY A 56 58.01 -20.46 40.21
C GLY A 56 58.87 -20.57 41.47
N PHE A 57 58.85 -19.51 42.28
CA PHE A 57 59.64 -19.40 43.51
C PHE A 57 58.98 -20.08 44.70
N LEU A 58 59.80 -20.70 45.53
CA LEU A 58 59.44 -21.49 46.71
C LEU A 58 60.28 -21.03 47.90
N VAL A 59 59.71 -21.19 49.10
CA VAL A 59 60.36 -20.98 50.38
C VAL A 59 60.30 -22.29 51.16
N TYR A 60 61.40 -22.61 51.83
CA TYR A 60 61.49 -23.73 52.74
C TYR A 60 61.12 -23.30 54.16
N ASP A 61 60.18 -24.01 54.78
CA ASP A 61 59.86 -23.87 56.21
C ASP A 61 60.59 -24.94 57.02
N GLU A 62 61.46 -24.50 57.93
CA GLU A 62 62.27 -25.40 58.74
C GLU A 62 61.44 -26.18 59.78
N ILE A 63 60.30 -25.64 60.23
CA ILE A 63 59.46 -26.26 61.26
C ILE A 63 58.64 -27.39 60.64
N SER A 64 57.97 -27.11 59.53
CA SER A 64 57.17 -28.11 58.82
C SER A 64 57.99 -29.03 57.91
N ASN A 65 59.26 -28.71 57.65
CA ASN A 65 60.15 -29.45 56.73
C ASN A 65 59.54 -29.59 55.32
N ARG A 66 58.87 -28.53 54.85
CA ARG A 66 58.19 -28.50 53.55
C ARG A 66 58.45 -27.21 52.78
N PHE A 67 58.33 -27.32 51.46
CA PHE A 67 58.35 -26.20 50.54
C PHE A 67 56.94 -25.66 50.32
N SER A 68 56.84 -24.34 50.24
CA SER A 68 55.61 -23.64 49.90
C SER A 68 55.89 -22.54 48.87
N LYS A 69 54.87 -22.20 48.06
CA LYS A 69 55.01 -21.16 47.03
C LYS A 69 55.26 -19.81 47.67
N TYR A 70 56.15 -19.02 47.05
CA TYR A 70 56.37 -17.65 47.46
C TYR A 70 55.40 -16.69 46.75
N ASP A 71 54.15 -16.64 47.22
CA ASP A 71 53.05 -15.94 46.55
C ASP A 71 53.35 -14.46 46.27
N VAL A 72 53.99 -13.76 47.21
CA VAL A 72 54.34 -12.33 47.06
C VAL A 72 55.24 -12.11 45.84
N LEU A 73 56.22 -12.99 45.63
CA LEU A 73 57.19 -12.87 44.54
C LEU A 73 56.59 -13.36 43.22
N ASN A 74 55.90 -14.51 43.25
CA ASN A 74 55.28 -15.11 42.07
C ASN A 74 54.19 -14.22 41.45
N ASN A 75 53.37 -13.56 42.26
CA ASN A 75 52.28 -12.72 41.76
C ASN A 75 52.75 -11.37 41.22
N LYS A 76 53.86 -10.82 41.72
CA LYS A 76 54.32 -9.46 41.36
C LYS A 76 55.34 -9.42 40.23
N LEU A 77 56.04 -10.51 39.95
CA LEU A 77 57.07 -10.56 38.91
C LEU A 77 56.52 -10.81 37.49
N GLY A 78 55.24 -11.15 37.34
CA GLY A 78 54.63 -11.41 36.04
C GLY A 78 55.39 -12.51 35.29
N SER A 79 55.92 -12.19 34.11
CA SER A 79 56.70 -13.12 33.28
C SER A 79 58.05 -13.55 33.88
N PHE A 80 58.49 -12.95 34.98
CA PHE A 80 59.74 -13.30 35.68
C PHE A 80 59.53 -14.19 36.90
N SER A 81 58.30 -14.67 37.14
CA SER A 81 57.97 -15.57 38.26
C SER A 81 58.68 -16.94 38.18
N THR A 82 59.16 -17.34 37.01
CA THR A 82 59.90 -18.58 36.76
C THR A 82 61.37 -18.32 36.39
N SER A 83 61.96 -17.22 36.88
CA SER A 83 63.35 -16.89 36.55
C SER A 83 64.31 -17.99 36.99
N ASN A 84 65.17 -18.43 36.07
CA ASN A 84 66.18 -19.46 36.29
C ASN A 84 67.44 -18.93 36.98
N LYS A 85 67.64 -17.59 37.01
CA LYS A 85 68.79 -16.99 37.70
C LYS A 85 68.43 -15.68 38.39
N ILE A 86 68.94 -15.50 39.61
CA ILE A 86 68.88 -14.23 40.35
C ILE A 86 70.29 -13.80 40.71
N ILE A 87 70.63 -12.54 40.42
CA ILE A 87 71.95 -11.96 40.72
C ILE A 87 71.75 -10.67 41.51
N SER A 88 72.49 -10.48 42.60
CA SER A 88 72.43 -9.25 43.38
C SER A 88 72.97 -8.06 42.58
N ALA A 89 72.27 -6.94 42.63
CA ALA A 89 72.67 -5.66 42.04
C ALA A 89 72.94 -4.58 43.12
N GLY A 90 73.10 -4.97 44.39
CA GLY A 90 73.30 -4.05 45.51
C GLY A 90 72.07 -3.21 45.87
N LEU A 91 72.07 -2.57 47.05
CA LEU A 91 71.00 -1.67 47.53
C LEU A 91 69.57 -2.24 47.36
N LYS A 92 69.37 -3.53 47.69
CA LYS A 92 68.09 -4.27 47.54
C LYS A 92 67.57 -4.38 46.09
N LYS A 93 68.44 -4.18 45.10
CA LYS A 93 68.15 -4.45 43.69
C LYS A 93 68.69 -5.83 43.30
N TYR A 94 67.95 -6.53 42.46
CA TYR A 94 68.29 -7.87 41.99
C TYR A 94 67.98 -7.98 40.50
N TRP A 95 68.88 -8.61 39.75
CA TRP A 95 68.65 -9.02 38.39
C TRP A 95 67.90 -10.35 38.39
N PHE A 96 66.70 -10.35 37.82
CA PHE A 96 65.93 -11.56 37.56
C PHE A 96 66.09 -11.93 36.09
N ILE A 97 66.59 -13.13 35.83
CA ILE A 97 66.85 -13.62 34.48
C ILE A 97 65.98 -14.85 34.24
N ASN A 98 65.18 -14.79 33.18
CA ASN A 98 64.31 -15.87 32.73
C ASN A 98 64.65 -16.24 31.28
N HIS A 99 65.40 -17.32 31.09
CA HIS A 99 65.81 -17.87 29.79
C HIS A 99 66.36 -16.78 28.84
N GLY A 100 67.37 -16.05 29.31
CA GLY A 100 68.02 -14.97 28.56
C GLY A 100 67.26 -13.64 28.46
N LYS A 101 66.09 -13.51 29.11
CA LYS A 101 65.42 -12.21 29.33
C LYS A 101 65.76 -11.72 30.72
N MET A 102 66.05 -10.43 30.88
CA MET A 102 66.40 -9.88 32.18
C MET A 102 65.48 -8.73 32.60
N SER A 103 65.30 -8.61 33.91
CA SER A 103 64.64 -7.47 34.53
C SER A 103 65.41 -7.04 35.77
N LEU A 104 65.53 -5.73 35.97
CA LEU A 104 66.01 -5.19 37.22
C LEU A 104 64.84 -5.03 38.18
N VAL A 105 64.90 -5.70 39.32
CA VAL A 105 63.84 -5.70 40.33
C VAL A 105 64.35 -4.99 41.58
N HIS A 106 63.62 -3.98 42.02
CA HIS A 106 63.91 -3.24 43.25
C HIS A 106 62.94 -3.66 44.35
N LEU A 107 63.47 -4.26 45.41
CA LEU A 107 62.74 -4.64 46.62
C LEU A 107 62.78 -3.46 47.61
N VAL A 108 61.86 -2.51 47.45
CA VAL A 108 61.86 -1.24 48.20
C VAL A 108 61.52 -1.48 49.67
N GLU A 109 60.42 -2.19 49.89
CA GLU A 109 59.86 -2.57 51.20
C GLU A 109 59.33 -4.02 51.09
N PRO A 110 59.17 -4.74 52.21
CA PRO A 110 58.52 -6.05 52.21
C PRO A 110 57.19 -6.02 51.45
N GLY A 111 57.13 -6.74 50.33
CA GLY A 111 55.95 -6.81 49.46
C GLY A 111 55.80 -5.68 48.43
N LYS A 112 56.57 -4.58 48.45
CA LYS A 112 56.57 -3.58 47.36
C LYS A 112 57.72 -3.86 46.40
N ILE A 113 57.37 -4.42 45.25
CA ILE A 113 58.31 -4.85 44.21
C ILE A 113 58.13 -3.94 42.99
N GLN A 114 59.20 -3.28 42.56
CA GLN A 114 59.24 -2.53 41.30
C GLN A 114 60.03 -3.32 40.27
N VAL A 115 59.42 -3.58 39.11
CA VAL A 115 60.01 -4.40 38.03
C VAL A 115 60.28 -3.50 36.83
N ASP A 116 61.54 -3.41 36.42
CA ASP A 116 61.96 -2.68 35.23
C ASP A 116 62.48 -3.64 34.15
N SER A 117 61.54 -4.15 33.36
CA SER A 117 61.83 -5.07 32.24
C SER A 117 62.02 -4.35 30.91
N SER A 118 61.51 -3.12 30.78
CA SER A 118 61.50 -2.39 29.50
C SER A 118 62.87 -1.88 29.08
N LYS A 119 63.78 -1.60 30.02
CA LYS A 119 65.10 -1.07 29.72
C LYS A 119 66.02 -2.10 29.07
N PHE A 120 65.83 -3.38 29.37
CA PHE A 120 66.74 -4.45 28.97
C PHE A 120 66.20 -5.33 27.85
N SER A 121 65.03 -5.02 27.30
CA SER A 121 64.43 -5.80 26.21
C SER A 121 65.27 -5.84 24.94
N ILE A 122 66.17 -4.87 24.73
CA ILE A 122 67.16 -4.89 23.64
C ILE A 122 68.16 -6.05 23.74
N LEU A 123 68.30 -6.64 24.93
CA LEU A 123 69.17 -7.78 25.21
C LEU A 123 68.40 -9.10 25.28
N ASP A 124 67.08 -9.09 25.10
CA ASP A 124 66.25 -10.30 25.18
C ASP A 124 66.75 -11.35 24.19
N GLY A 125 67.12 -12.52 24.72
CA GLY A 125 67.58 -13.66 23.91
C GLY A 125 69.03 -13.58 23.43
N ARG A 126 69.77 -12.53 23.80
CA ARG A 126 71.21 -12.40 23.51
C ARG A 126 72.11 -13.02 24.57
N MET A 127 71.58 -13.37 25.75
CA MET A 127 72.36 -14.08 26.76
C MET A 127 72.47 -15.56 26.42
N VAL A 128 73.61 -16.17 26.73
CA VAL A 128 73.79 -17.62 26.62
C VAL A 128 72.89 -18.33 27.64
N GLN A 129 71.89 -19.05 27.16
CA GLN A 129 70.95 -19.79 28.01
C GLN A 129 71.70 -20.74 28.96
N TYR A 130 71.24 -20.84 30.20
CA TYR A 130 71.84 -21.61 31.31
C TYR A 130 73.17 -21.08 31.84
N TYR A 131 73.86 -20.20 31.10
CA TYR A 131 75.11 -19.57 31.51
C TYR A 131 74.98 -18.05 31.65
N GLU A 132 73.75 -17.54 31.83
CA GLU A 132 73.50 -16.12 31.92
C GLU A 132 74.27 -15.52 33.08
N ASN A 133 75.05 -14.46 32.87
CA ASN A 133 75.86 -13.90 33.93
C ASN A 133 75.91 -12.38 33.88
N ILE A 134 75.89 -11.77 35.06
CA ILE A 134 76.02 -10.33 35.24
C ILE A 134 77.03 -10.12 36.37
N SER A 135 78.16 -9.49 36.04
CA SER A 135 79.22 -9.20 37.00
C SER A 135 79.21 -7.72 37.34
N GLN A 136 79.11 -7.41 38.63
CA GLN A 136 79.28 -6.05 39.11
C GLN A 136 80.78 -5.73 39.20
N ILE A 137 81.26 -4.80 38.39
CA ILE A 137 82.68 -4.40 38.35
C ILE A 137 82.92 -3.17 39.23
N SER A 138 81.89 -2.35 39.44
CA SER A 138 81.92 -1.20 40.34
C SER A 138 80.54 -0.99 40.97
N SER A 139 80.42 -0.08 41.94
CA SER A 139 79.14 0.21 42.63
C SER A 139 77.99 0.54 41.67
N LYS A 140 78.30 1.05 40.47
CA LYS A 140 77.32 1.42 39.44
C LYS A 140 77.54 0.79 38.05
N ILE A 141 78.57 -0.04 37.87
CA ILE A 141 78.90 -0.62 36.55
C ILE A 141 78.73 -2.13 36.58
N TYR A 142 77.94 -2.64 35.63
CA TYR A 142 77.64 -4.05 35.45
C TYR A 142 78.10 -4.50 34.07
N LEU A 143 78.72 -5.68 34.00
CA LEU A 143 79.07 -6.35 32.77
C LEU A 143 78.11 -7.52 32.57
N ILE A 144 77.31 -7.44 31.52
CA ILE A 144 76.29 -8.42 31.15
C ILE A 144 76.88 -9.31 30.07
N SER A 145 76.95 -10.61 30.31
CA SER A 145 77.48 -11.57 29.34
C SER A 145 76.42 -11.85 28.26
N VAL A 146 76.81 -11.72 26.99
CA VAL A 146 76.00 -12.05 25.82
C VAL A 146 76.73 -13.09 24.96
N ASP A 147 76.04 -13.73 24.04
CA ASP A 147 76.58 -14.76 23.15
C ASP A 147 77.73 -14.28 22.25
N ASP A 148 77.71 -13.00 21.88
CA ASP A 148 78.71 -12.34 21.04
C ASP A 148 79.68 -11.43 21.80
N GLY A 149 79.75 -11.53 23.14
CA GLY A 149 80.69 -10.76 23.96
C GLY A 149 80.09 -10.29 25.29
N PHE A 150 80.14 -8.97 25.55
CA PHE A 150 79.57 -8.40 26.76
C PHE A 150 79.03 -6.99 26.56
N VAL A 151 78.05 -6.63 27.39
CA VAL A 151 77.45 -5.29 27.44
C VAL A 151 77.80 -4.63 28.76
N ILE A 152 78.26 -3.37 28.70
CA ILE A 152 78.50 -2.56 29.88
C ILE A 152 77.25 -1.73 30.20
N TYR A 153 76.67 -1.94 31.37
CA TYR A 153 75.56 -1.15 31.89
C TYR A 153 76.04 -0.24 33.03
N ASN A 154 75.87 1.08 32.85
CA ASN A 154 76.18 2.08 33.88
C ASN A 154 74.87 2.61 34.50
N ALA A 155 74.65 2.28 35.77
CA ALA A 155 73.47 2.67 36.52
C ALA A 155 73.41 4.17 36.88
N THR A 156 74.50 4.92 36.75
CA THR A 156 74.54 6.37 37.03
C THR A 156 73.62 7.15 36.08
N ASN A 157 73.66 6.80 34.79
CA ASN A 157 72.85 7.46 33.76
C ASN A 157 71.35 7.11 33.87
N ALA A 158 71.03 6.02 34.57
CA ALA A 158 69.65 5.58 34.79
C ALA A 158 68.95 6.36 35.91
N GLU A 159 69.69 6.91 36.89
CA GLU A 159 69.13 7.72 37.97
C GLU A 159 68.87 9.18 37.53
N SER A 160 69.67 9.70 36.60
CA SER A 160 69.46 11.03 35.99
C SER A 160 68.28 11.07 34.99
N GLY A 161 67.90 9.93 34.43
CA GLY A 161 66.81 9.76 33.47
C GLY A 161 65.45 9.40 34.10
N ASN A 162 65.26 9.64 35.40
CA ASN A 162 64.03 9.31 36.14
C ASN A 162 62.84 10.22 35.83
N GLN A 163 62.88 11.02 34.77
CA GLN A 163 61.63 11.42 34.13
C GLN A 163 61.07 10.14 33.51
N LYS A 164 60.01 9.59 34.10
CA LYS A 164 59.11 8.64 33.41
C LYS A 164 58.77 9.29 32.07
N SER A 165 59.51 8.93 31.02
CA SER A 165 59.26 9.49 29.69
C SER A 165 57.83 9.14 29.38
N ALA A 166 56.96 10.15 29.33
CA ALA A 166 55.57 9.94 28.99
C ALA A 166 55.53 9.16 27.68
N LEU A 167 54.75 8.08 27.64
CA LEU A 167 54.56 7.37 26.39
C LEU A 167 53.99 8.35 25.37
N PRO A 168 54.43 8.29 24.10
CA PRO A 168 53.82 9.11 23.08
C PRO A 168 52.32 8.80 22.99
N VAL A 169 51.55 9.77 22.50
CA VAL A 169 50.13 9.54 22.21
C VAL A 169 49.98 8.49 21.10
N VAL A 170 48.89 7.73 21.15
CA VAL A 170 48.55 6.81 20.07
C VAL A 170 48.11 7.62 18.86
N LEU A 171 48.59 7.29 17.67
CA LEU A 171 48.21 7.95 16.43
C LEU A 171 47.11 7.16 15.74
N ILE A 172 46.06 7.84 15.30
CA ILE A 172 45.10 7.29 14.34
C ILE A 172 45.74 7.38 12.96
N ARG A 173 45.84 6.24 12.28
CA ARG A 173 46.61 6.11 11.03
C ARG A 173 45.75 5.96 9.79
N LYS A 174 44.52 5.48 9.96
CA LYS A 174 43.57 5.33 8.88
C LYS A 174 42.18 5.08 9.43
N VAL A 175 41.20 5.71 8.82
CA VAL A 175 39.78 5.41 9.00
C VAL A 175 39.25 5.00 7.65
N GLU A 176 38.71 3.79 7.55
CA GLU A 176 38.26 3.21 6.29
C GLU A 176 36.80 2.78 6.39
N ASP A 177 36.04 2.99 5.32
CA ASP A 177 34.79 2.26 5.11
C ASP A 177 35.12 0.84 4.64
N ILE A 178 34.45 -0.13 5.25
CA ILE A 178 34.56 -1.56 4.95
C ILE A 178 33.20 -2.19 4.59
N THR A 179 32.16 -1.40 4.29
CA THR A 179 30.84 -1.93 3.94
C THR A 179 30.86 -2.77 2.66
N ASP A 180 31.24 -2.18 1.53
CA ASP A 180 31.29 -2.88 0.23
C ASP A 180 32.69 -2.84 -0.41
N LYS A 181 33.37 -1.69 -0.28
CA LYS A 181 34.73 -1.46 -0.78
C LYS A 181 35.53 -0.68 0.25
N TYR A 182 36.79 -1.07 0.40
CA TYR A 182 37.77 -0.32 1.17
C TYR A 182 37.95 1.07 0.57
N ALA A 183 37.46 2.09 1.27
CA ALA A 183 37.66 3.49 0.91
C ALA A 183 38.17 4.25 2.13
N THR A 184 39.24 5.02 1.94
CA THR A 184 39.77 5.90 2.99
C THR A 184 38.77 7.02 3.26
N ILE A 185 38.35 7.13 4.52
CA ILE A 185 37.53 8.24 5.03
C ILE A 185 38.45 9.34 5.57
N SER A 186 39.51 8.96 6.30
CA SER A 186 40.50 9.89 6.86
C SER A 186 41.86 9.21 7.00
N GLU A 187 42.94 9.92 6.68
CA GLU A 187 44.32 9.40 6.79
C GLU A 187 44.92 9.64 8.18
N ASN A 188 44.60 10.73 8.89
CA ASN A 188 45.16 10.98 10.22
C ASN A 188 44.10 11.13 11.33
N GLY A 189 42.85 10.75 11.06
CA GLY A 189 41.73 10.91 11.98
C GLY A 189 41.29 12.37 12.07
N ASN A 190 41.96 13.17 12.91
CA ASN A 190 41.61 14.57 13.22
C ASN A 190 42.44 15.57 12.39
N ASP A 191 42.18 15.67 11.09
CA ASP A 191 42.79 16.71 10.23
C ASP A 191 42.05 18.06 10.30
N GLY A 192 41.25 18.28 11.35
CA GLY A 192 40.55 19.55 11.63
C GLY A 192 39.08 19.58 11.18
N ASP A 193 38.74 18.84 10.13
CA ASP A 193 37.35 18.72 9.66
C ASP A 193 36.59 17.59 10.38
N PRO A 194 35.30 17.80 10.71
CA PRO A 194 34.47 16.77 11.29
C PRO A 194 34.28 15.63 10.29
N VAL A 195 34.69 14.41 10.67
CA VAL A 195 34.55 13.24 9.81
C VAL A 195 33.10 12.76 9.82
N GLU A 196 32.44 12.87 8.66
CA GLU A 196 31.06 12.42 8.46
C GLU A 196 31.00 11.14 7.63
N ILE A 197 30.23 10.18 8.11
CA ILE A 197 30.07 8.86 7.51
C ILE A 197 28.61 8.70 7.10
N SER A 198 28.39 8.32 5.84
CA SER A 198 27.04 8.08 5.31
C SER A 198 26.39 6.87 5.97
N PHE A 199 25.09 6.93 6.26
CA PHE A 199 24.35 5.83 6.91
C PHE A 199 24.47 4.48 6.19
N SER A 200 24.53 4.48 4.85
CA SER A 200 24.68 3.27 4.04
C SER A 200 26.09 2.65 4.11
N ARG A 201 27.09 3.41 4.59
CA ARG A 201 28.50 3.03 4.64
C ARG A 201 29.00 3.04 6.09
N ASN A 202 28.21 2.44 6.97
CA ASN A 202 28.37 2.51 8.43
C ASN A 202 29.24 1.39 9.04
N ASN A 203 29.99 0.65 8.21
CA ASN A 203 31.01 -0.28 8.68
C ASN A 203 32.36 0.42 8.59
N VAL A 204 33.01 0.65 9.74
CA VAL A 204 34.21 1.48 9.83
C VAL A 204 35.35 0.68 10.46
N ARG A 205 36.51 0.70 9.79
CA ARG A 205 37.77 0.19 10.33
C ARG A 205 38.63 1.38 10.76
N ILE A 206 39.07 1.37 12.01
CA ILE A 206 39.98 2.37 12.56
C ILE A 206 41.31 1.70 12.86
N SER A 207 42.37 2.17 12.18
CA SER A 207 43.75 1.72 12.36
C SER A 207 44.52 2.71 13.22
N TYR A 208 45.29 2.20 14.19
CA TYR A 208 46.00 3.00 15.18
C TYR A 208 47.37 2.40 15.50
N SER A 209 48.32 3.26 15.87
CA SER A 209 49.70 2.84 16.18
C SER A 209 50.33 3.73 17.24
N LEU A 210 51.21 3.15 18.06
CA LEU A 210 52.07 3.90 18.98
C LEU A 210 53.43 4.13 18.31
N PRO A 211 53.92 5.37 18.15
CA PRO A 211 55.22 5.65 17.56
C PRO A 211 56.35 5.35 18.57
N TYR A 212 56.49 4.08 18.94
CA TYR A 212 57.49 3.61 19.91
C TYR A 212 58.46 2.65 19.22
N TYR A 213 59.70 3.11 19.05
CA TYR A 213 60.71 2.44 18.21
C TYR A 213 61.60 1.44 18.96
N ARG A 214 61.45 1.29 20.29
CA ARG A 214 62.19 0.27 21.04
C ARG A 214 61.45 -1.05 20.96
N GLN A 215 62.18 -2.16 20.88
CA GLN A 215 61.60 -3.50 20.92
C GLN A 215 60.85 -3.71 22.24
N ALA A 216 59.53 -3.59 22.21
CA ALA A 216 58.68 -3.81 23.36
C ALA A 216 57.30 -4.32 22.95
N LYS A 217 56.65 -5.05 23.84
CA LYS A 217 55.31 -5.61 23.58
C LYS A 217 54.28 -4.53 23.83
N VAL A 218 53.82 -3.88 22.76
CA VAL A 218 52.76 -2.87 22.83
C VAL A 218 51.41 -3.58 22.80
N LYS A 219 50.53 -3.23 23.74
CA LYS A 219 49.11 -3.63 23.73
C LYS A 219 48.26 -2.37 23.71
N PHE A 220 47.15 -2.42 23.00
CA PHE A 220 46.17 -1.35 22.86
C PHE A 220 44.88 -1.70 23.58
N GLN A 221 44.19 -0.65 24.00
CA GLN A 221 42.84 -0.70 24.54
C GLN A 221 42.03 0.40 23.89
N TYR A 222 40.79 0.10 23.50
CA TYR A 222 39.92 1.04 22.83
C TYR A 222 38.55 1.11 23.50
N PHE A 223 37.84 2.21 23.27
CA PHE A 223 36.49 2.45 23.73
C PHE A 223 35.75 3.34 22.73
N LEU A 224 34.58 2.91 22.28
CA LEU A 224 33.75 3.70 21.37
C LEU A 224 32.53 4.24 22.13
N GLU A 225 32.57 5.52 22.48
CA GLU A 225 31.46 6.19 23.14
C GLU A 225 30.24 6.24 22.22
N GLY A 226 29.08 5.82 22.71
CA GLY A 226 27.85 5.65 21.92
C GLY A 226 27.65 4.24 21.34
N TYR A 227 28.63 3.33 21.48
CA TYR A 227 28.52 1.94 21.02
C TYR A 227 28.92 0.92 22.10
N SER A 228 30.03 1.16 22.81
CA SER A 228 30.55 0.29 23.86
C SER A 228 30.18 0.79 25.26
N LYS A 229 29.97 -0.13 26.22
CA LYS A 229 29.72 0.20 27.64
C LYS A 229 30.99 0.29 28.49
N GLN A 230 32.03 -0.45 28.12
CA GLN A 230 33.31 -0.53 28.83
C GLN A 230 34.47 -0.59 27.83
N TRP A 231 35.68 -0.31 28.32
CA TRP A 231 36.91 -0.49 27.55
C TRP A 231 37.09 -1.94 27.12
N SER A 232 37.71 -2.16 25.96
CA SER A 232 38.08 -3.50 25.49
C SER A 232 39.17 -4.14 26.36
N ASP A 233 39.43 -5.43 26.17
CA ASP A 233 40.63 -6.05 26.73
C ASP A 233 41.91 -5.57 26.03
N TRP A 234 43.03 -5.64 26.74
CA TRP A 234 44.34 -5.31 26.18
C TRP A 234 44.74 -6.30 25.09
N SER A 235 44.90 -5.81 23.86
CA SER A 235 45.22 -6.63 22.69
C SER A 235 46.38 -6.04 21.89
N SER A 236 47.14 -6.88 21.19
CA SER A 236 48.19 -6.42 20.25
C SER A 236 47.64 -5.96 18.90
N ALA A 237 46.32 -6.05 18.69
CA ALA A 237 45.67 -5.62 17.45
C ALA A 237 45.81 -4.10 17.25
N THR A 238 46.30 -3.71 16.07
CA THR A 238 46.52 -2.31 15.64
C THR A 238 45.35 -1.72 14.86
N GLN A 239 44.23 -2.44 14.76
CA GLN A 239 43.03 -1.98 14.08
C GLN A 239 41.79 -2.57 14.75
N LYS A 240 40.67 -1.85 14.63
CA LYS A 240 39.37 -2.33 15.09
C LYS A 240 38.27 -2.00 14.09
N ASP A 241 37.42 -3.00 13.87
CA ASP A 241 36.24 -2.90 13.00
C ASP A 241 34.98 -2.68 13.84
N PHE A 242 34.17 -1.74 13.41
CA PHE A 242 32.85 -1.45 13.94
C PHE A 242 31.84 -1.60 12.80
N THR A 243 30.87 -2.50 12.97
CA THR A 243 29.88 -2.80 11.94
C THR A 243 28.50 -2.31 12.36
N ASN A 244 27.71 -1.90 11.37
CA ASN A 244 26.34 -1.46 11.50
C ASN A 244 26.15 -0.34 12.54
N LEU A 245 27.00 0.69 12.47
CA LEU A 245 26.87 1.85 13.34
C LEU A 245 25.56 2.60 13.07
N GLY A 246 24.79 2.86 14.12
CA GLY A 246 23.56 3.64 14.04
C GLY A 246 23.84 5.13 13.75
N ARG A 247 22.77 5.89 13.51
CA ARG A 247 22.91 7.36 13.39
C ARG A 247 23.37 7.96 14.72
N GLY A 248 24.29 8.91 14.69
CA GLY A 248 24.76 9.58 15.89
C GLY A 248 26.20 10.07 15.82
N THR A 249 26.65 10.69 16.90
CA THR A 249 28.03 11.12 17.08
C THR A 249 28.77 10.11 17.94
N TYR A 250 29.94 9.70 17.49
CA TYR A 250 30.77 8.70 18.14
C TYR A 250 32.14 9.28 18.49
N LYS A 251 32.67 8.89 19.65
CA LYS A 251 34.04 9.24 20.08
C LYS A 251 34.83 7.97 20.29
N PHE A 252 35.73 7.68 19.36
CA PHE A 252 36.68 6.58 19.46
C PHE A 252 37.86 7.00 20.33
N LYS A 253 38.04 6.32 21.45
CA LYS A 253 39.13 6.54 22.40
C LYS A 253 40.09 5.37 22.36
N VAL A 254 41.39 5.62 22.27
CA VAL A 254 42.41 4.56 22.25
C VAL A 254 43.61 4.95 23.12
N ARG A 255 44.17 3.96 23.81
CA ARG A 255 45.40 4.09 24.60
C ARG A 255 46.27 2.84 24.44
N ALA A 256 47.56 2.99 24.64
CA ALA A 256 48.53 1.91 24.57
C ALA A 256 49.21 1.69 25.92
N LYS A 257 49.59 0.45 26.20
CA LYS A 257 50.51 0.10 27.27
C LYS A 257 51.68 -0.67 26.71
N ILE A 258 52.84 -0.52 27.33
CA ILE A 258 54.04 -1.24 26.96
C ILE A 258 54.41 -2.22 28.07
N ASN A 259 54.58 -3.50 27.70
CA ASN A 259 54.85 -4.60 28.62
C ASN A 259 53.80 -4.62 29.75
N GLU A 260 54.21 -4.40 31.00
CA GLU A 260 53.34 -4.29 32.20
C GLU A 260 53.50 -2.93 32.91
N GLY A 261 54.01 -1.93 32.17
CA GLY A 261 54.40 -0.63 32.72
C GLY A 261 53.43 0.49 32.39
N ALA A 262 53.99 1.62 31.95
CA ALA A 262 53.25 2.85 31.70
C ALA A 262 52.15 2.68 30.63
N VAL A 263 51.09 3.47 30.79
CA VAL A 263 49.97 3.61 29.86
C VAL A 263 50.06 5.00 29.23
N SER A 264 49.83 5.10 27.92
CA SER A 264 49.80 6.37 27.19
C SER A 264 48.59 7.20 27.60
N GLU A 265 48.64 8.48 27.26
CA GLU A 265 47.43 9.31 27.24
C GLU A 265 46.41 8.75 26.22
N VAL A 266 45.15 9.13 26.41
CA VAL A 266 44.03 8.66 25.59
C VAL A 266 43.90 9.57 24.38
N THR A 267 44.09 9.01 23.18
CA THR A 267 43.80 9.69 21.92
C THR A 267 42.31 9.55 21.63
N THR A 268 41.64 10.66 21.30
CA THR A 268 40.21 10.68 20.95
C THR A 268 40.02 11.13 19.51
N PHE A 269 39.26 10.34 18.75
CA PHE A 269 38.83 10.63 17.38
C PHE A 269 37.30 10.71 17.33
N GLU A 270 36.76 11.82 16.84
CA GLU A 270 35.33 12.08 16.78
C GLU A 270 34.82 11.98 15.34
N PHE A 271 33.74 11.23 15.14
CA PHE A 271 33.09 11.10 13.84
C PHE A 271 31.57 10.99 13.99
N LYS A 272 30.84 11.35 12.94
CA LYS A 272 29.37 11.37 12.94
C LYS A 272 28.83 10.46 11.84
N VAL A 273 27.91 9.58 12.20
CA VAL A 273 27.14 8.79 11.23
C VAL A 273 25.86 9.55 10.91
N LEU A 274 25.73 9.99 9.65
CA LEU A 274 24.60 10.73 9.13
C LEU A 274 23.31 9.87 9.17
N PRO A 275 22.12 10.49 9.26
CA PRO A 275 20.86 9.76 9.12
C PRO A 275 20.67 9.22 7.69
N PRO A 276 19.84 8.18 7.51
CA PRO A 276 19.46 7.72 6.17
C PRO A 276 18.74 8.81 5.38
N TRP A 277 18.90 8.82 4.05
CA TRP A 277 18.32 9.83 3.16
C TRP A 277 16.79 9.92 3.27
N TYR A 278 16.09 8.80 3.45
CA TYR A 278 14.64 8.74 3.64
C TYR A 278 14.17 9.24 5.01
N GLY A 279 15.10 9.44 5.94
CA GLY A 279 14.88 10.06 7.25
C GLY A 279 15.34 11.52 7.32
N SER A 280 15.72 12.12 6.18
CA SER A 280 16.06 13.54 6.09
C SER A 280 14.81 14.43 6.22
N ASN A 281 14.98 15.65 6.74
CA ASN A 281 13.89 16.63 6.85
C ASN A 281 13.20 16.88 5.50
N TRP A 282 13.96 16.89 4.39
CA TRP A 282 13.41 17.02 3.04
C TRP A 282 12.52 15.85 2.62
N ALA A 283 12.89 14.61 3.00
CA ALA A 283 12.07 13.44 2.71
C ALA A 283 10.73 13.51 3.46
N ILE A 284 10.76 13.99 4.72
CA ILE A 284 9.53 14.22 5.51
C ILE A 284 8.64 15.27 4.82
N SER A 285 9.21 16.39 4.36
CA SER A 285 8.47 17.40 3.59
C SER A 285 7.85 16.82 2.31
N PHE A 286 8.58 15.96 1.59
CA PHE A 286 8.06 15.29 0.40
C PHE A 286 6.90 14.33 0.72
N TYR A 287 7.01 13.54 1.80
CA TYR A 287 5.91 12.66 2.22
C TYR A 287 4.66 13.44 2.62
N LEU A 288 4.82 14.57 3.31
CA LEU A 288 3.70 15.46 3.62
C LEU A 288 3.05 16.02 2.35
N LEU A 289 3.85 16.47 1.38
CA LEU A 289 3.34 16.97 0.11
C LEU A 289 2.60 15.89 -0.68
N ALA A 290 3.17 14.68 -0.77
CA ALA A 290 2.53 13.53 -1.41
C ALA A 290 1.20 13.16 -0.73
N GLY A 291 1.15 13.21 0.61
CA GLY A 291 -0.07 13.02 1.38
C GLY A 291 -1.14 14.07 1.06
N ILE A 292 -0.77 15.35 0.96
CA ILE A 292 -1.69 16.44 0.57
C ILE A 292 -2.20 16.23 -0.85
N ILE A 293 -1.33 15.87 -1.80
CA ILE A 293 -1.71 15.57 -3.18
C ILE A 293 -2.69 14.39 -3.22
N ALA A 294 -2.43 13.33 -2.46
CA ALA A 294 -3.32 12.18 -2.37
C ALA A 294 -4.70 12.55 -1.80
N LEU A 295 -4.75 13.42 -0.78
CA LEU A 295 -6.01 13.94 -0.24
C LEU A 295 -6.78 14.80 -1.26
N ILE A 296 -6.09 15.68 -2.00
CA ILE A 296 -6.71 16.50 -3.04
C ILE A 296 -7.22 15.63 -4.20
N ALA A 297 -6.42 14.65 -4.63
CA ALA A 297 -6.81 13.71 -5.68
C ALA A 297 -8.02 12.87 -5.24
N GLY A 298 -8.01 12.35 -4.01
CA GLY A 298 -9.12 11.63 -3.41
C GLY A 298 -10.39 12.47 -3.35
N LYS A 299 -10.28 13.74 -2.92
CA LYS A 299 -11.40 14.69 -2.92
C LYS A 299 -11.94 14.92 -4.33
N ARG A 300 -11.08 15.17 -5.32
CA ARG A 300 -11.52 15.37 -6.72
C ARG A 300 -12.19 14.14 -7.31
N ILE A 301 -11.68 12.94 -7.04
CA ILE A 301 -12.29 11.69 -7.49
C ILE A 301 -13.67 11.52 -6.84
N TYR A 302 -13.79 11.81 -5.55
CA TYR A 302 -15.06 11.77 -4.83
C TYR A 302 -16.08 12.76 -5.40
N GLU A 303 -15.69 14.02 -5.60
CA GLU A 303 -16.55 15.06 -6.20
C GLU A 303 -16.96 14.71 -7.63
N ALA A 304 -16.05 14.18 -8.45
CA ALA A 304 -16.35 13.74 -9.81
C ALA A 304 -17.31 12.55 -9.84
N LYS A 305 -17.19 11.60 -8.89
CA LYS A 305 -18.12 10.49 -8.75
C LYS A 305 -19.50 10.99 -8.31
N LEU A 306 -19.55 11.90 -7.34
CA LEU A 306 -20.79 12.49 -6.85
C LEU A 306 -21.54 13.26 -7.95
N GLY A 307 -20.81 13.98 -8.82
CA GLY A 307 -21.39 14.65 -9.98
C GLY A 307 -21.99 13.67 -11.01
N LYS A 308 -21.33 12.54 -11.26
CA LYS A 308 -21.89 11.47 -12.13
C LYS A 308 -23.15 10.84 -11.54
N ASP A 309 -23.16 10.61 -10.23
CA ASP A 309 -24.32 10.05 -9.54
C ASP A 309 -25.50 11.04 -9.57
N GLN A 310 -25.25 12.34 -9.38
CA GLN A 310 -26.27 13.39 -9.54
C GLN A 310 -26.83 13.45 -10.96
N GLN A 311 -25.98 13.38 -12.00
CA GLN A 311 -26.44 13.33 -13.39
C GLN A 311 -27.26 12.07 -13.68
N ALA A 312 -26.84 10.91 -13.17
CA ALA A 312 -27.58 9.67 -13.32
C ALA A 312 -28.97 9.72 -12.67
N ILE A 313 -29.06 10.32 -11.47
CA ILE A 313 -30.34 10.54 -10.77
C ILE A 313 -31.21 11.53 -11.54
N SER A 314 -30.65 12.65 -12.01
CA SER A 314 -31.39 13.66 -12.79
C SER A 314 -31.93 13.06 -14.09
N ASN A 315 -31.11 12.30 -14.82
CA ASN A 315 -31.51 11.65 -16.07
C ASN A 315 -32.60 10.59 -15.84
N LYS A 316 -32.52 9.81 -14.74
CA LYS A 316 -33.59 8.88 -14.36
C LYS A 316 -34.89 9.61 -14.04
N LEU A 317 -34.82 10.67 -13.25
CA LEU A 317 -35.99 11.48 -12.89
C LEU A 317 -36.62 12.13 -14.14
N GLN A 318 -35.81 12.56 -15.09
CA GLN A 318 -36.30 13.14 -16.34
C GLN A 318 -36.94 12.07 -17.22
N ALA A 319 -36.34 10.89 -17.35
CA ALA A 319 -36.94 9.77 -18.08
C ALA A 319 -38.27 9.30 -17.45
N GLU A 320 -38.36 9.24 -16.12
CA GLU A 320 -39.61 8.92 -15.41
C GLU A 320 -40.68 9.99 -15.63
N LYS A 321 -40.30 11.28 -15.62
CA LYS A 321 -41.22 12.38 -15.96
C LYS A 321 -41.70 12.31 -17.41
N ASP A 322 -40.81 12.04 -18.36
CA ASP A 322 -41.15 11.93 -19.77
C ASP A 322 -42.09 10.72 -20.02
N GLU A 323 -41.86 9.60 -19.34
CA GLU A 323 -42.75 8.43 -19.39
C GLU A 323 -44.14 8.75 -18.78
N PHE A 324 -44.16 9.47 -17.66
CA PHE A 324 -45.40 9.92 -17.03
C PHE A 324 -46.20 10.86 -17.95
N LEU A 325 -45.55 11.88 -18.51
CA LEU A 325 -46.17 12.83 -19.43
C LEU A 325 -46.69 12.15 -20.70
N LYS A 326 -45.95 11.15 -21.23
CA LYS A 326 -46.41 10.37 -22.38
C LYS A 326 -47.66 9.57 -22.07
N LYS A 327 -47.73 8.92 -20.90
CA LYS A 327 -48.94 8.22 -20.43
C LYS A 327 -50.13 9.18 -20.27
N GLU A 328 -49.89 10.36 -19.73
CA GLU A 328 -50.93 11.39 -19.60
C GLU A 328 -51.43 11.86 -20.97
N ALA A 329 -50.52 12.14 -21.90
CA ALA A 329 -50.86 12.51 -23.28
C ALA A 329 -51.69 11.42 -23.99
N GLU A 330 -51.29 10.15 -23.90
CA GLU A 330 -52.03 9.02 -24.48
C GLU A 330 -53.45 8.89 -23.89
N LEU A 331 -53.62 9.14 -22.58
CA LEU A 331 -54.94 9.15 -21.94
C LEU A 331 -55.81 10.30 -22.45
N THR A 332 -55.25 11.50 -22.58
CA THR A 332 -55.98 12.67 -23.11
C THR A 332 -56.36 12.49 -24.58
N GLU A 333 -55.48 11.93 -25.41
CA GLU A 333 -55.76 11.65 -26.82
C GLU A 333 -56.92 10.66 -26.97
N LYS A 334 -56.92 9.57 -26.18
CA LYS A 334 -58.04 8.62 -26.14
C LYS A 334 -59.36 9.28 -25.72
N GLN A 335 -59.34 10.20 -24.77
CA GLN A 335 -60.53 10.96 -24.36
C GLN A 335 -61.03 11.88 -25.48
N ILE A 336 -60.13 12.58 -26.18
CA ILE A 336 -60.49 13.45 -27.30
C ILE A 336 -61.14 12.64 -28.43
N ILE A 337 -60.54 11.51 -28.82
CA ILE A 337 -61.07 10.63 -29.86
C ILE A 337 -62.48 10.14 -29.47
N LYS A 338 -62.66 9.70 -28.22
CA LYS A 338 -63.96 9.24 -27.73
C LYS A 338 -65.03 10.32 -27.84
N ILE A 339 -64.73 11.54 -27.37
CA ILE A 339 -65.67 12.67 -27.44
C ILE A 339 -66.01 13.03 -28.89
N GLN A 340 -65.03 13.02 -29.80
CA GLN A 340 -65.27 13.28 -31.22
C GLN A 340 -66.19 12.21 -31.84
N THR A 341 -65.99 10.94 -31.52
CA THR A 341 -66.84 9.86 -32.03
C THR A 341 -68.28 9.96 -31.51
N GLU A 342 -68.47 10.26 -30.22
CA GLU A 342 -69.81 10.45 -29.63
C GLU A 342 -70.54 11.64 -30.26
N LYS A 343 -69.84 12.76 -30.50
CA LYS A 343 -70.39 13.93 -31.16
C LYS A 343 -70.86 13.63 -32.59
N LEU A 344 -70.03 12.94 -33.37
CA LEU A 344 -70.33 12.61 -34.76
C LEU A 344 -71.56 11.69 -34.88
N GLN A 345 -71.66 10.70 -33.98
CA GLN A 345 -72.83 9.80 -33.94
C GLN A 345 -74.13 10.53 -33.60
N ALA A 346 -74.08 11.48 -32.65
CA ALA A 346 -75.26 12.27 -32.28
C ALA A 346 -75.75 13.16 -33.43
N GLU A 347 -74.84 13.74 -34.20
CA GLU A 347 -75.15 14.60 -35.34
C GLU A 347 -75.83 13.82 -36.49
N LEU A 348 -75.30 12.64 -36.83
CA LEU A 348 -75.92 11.74 -37.81
C LEU A 348 -77.32 11.27 -37.39
N ALA A 349 -77.49 10.92 -36.11
CA ALA A 349 -78.79 10.50 -35.59
C ALA A 349 -79.85 11.61 -35.69
N SER A 350 -79.47 12.87 -35.44
CA SER A 350 -80.39 14.02 -35.56
C SER A 350 -80.84 14.25 -37.00
N LYS A 351 -79.92 14.22 -37.97
CA LYS A 351 -80.21 14.44 -39.40
C LYS A 351 -81.16 13.38 -39.98
N ASN A 352 -80.94 12.11 -39.66
CA ASN A 352 -81.83 11.03 -40.09
C ASN A 352 -83.26 11.17 -39.53
N ARG A 353 -83.40 11.68 -38.31
CA ARG A 353 -84.72 11.89 -37.68
C ARG A 353 -85.52 13.00 -38.36
N GLU A 354 -84.86 14.09 -38.75
CA GLU A 354 -85.50 15.20 -39.47
C GLU A 354 -86.04 14.75 -40.84
N LEU A 355 -85.25 13.96 -41.56
CA LEU A 355 -85.62 13.43 -42.87
C LEU A 355 -86.81 12.47 -42.78
N ALA A 356 -86.82 11.55 -41.81
CA ALA A 356 -87.93 10.61 -41.60
C ALA A 356 -89.26 11.34 -41.30
N ASN A 357 -89.22 12.41 -40.49
CA ASN A 357 -90.41 13.20 -40.17
C ASN A 357 -90.99 13.92 -41.40
N SER A 358 -90.13 14.52 -42.23
CA SER A 358 -90.53 15.19 -43.46
C SER A 358 -91.23 14.23 -44.43
N ALA A 359 -90.64 13.05 -44.64
CA ALA A 359 -91.18 12.04 -45.54
C ALA A 359 -92.54 11.48 -45.09
N MET A 360 -92.70 11.20 -43.79
CA MET A 360 -93.96 10.69 -43.23
C MET A 360 -95.10 11.71 -43.29
N SER A 361 -94.80 13.00 -43.11
CA SER A 361 -95.81 14.07 -43.20
C SER A 361 -96.39 14.17 -44.62
N LEU A 362 -95.54 14.00 -45.64
CA LEU A 362 -95.95 13.99 -47.05
C LEU A 362 -96.81 12.76 -47.39
N VAL A 363 -96.42 11.58 -46.91
CA VAL A 363 -97.22 10.34 -47.08
C VAL A 363 -98.61 10.51 -46.47
N TYR A 364 -98.68 11.00 -45.23
CA TYR A 364 -99.96 11.17 -44.53
C TYR A 364 -100.88 12.18 -45.23
N LYS A 365 -100.32 13.30 -45.71
CA LYS A 365 -101.05 14.30 -46.51
C LYS A 365 -101.70 13.66 -47.74
N ASN A 366 -100.94 12.88 -48.52
CA ASN A 366 -101.44 12.27 -49.75
C ASN A 366 -102.45 11.14 -49.48
N GLU A 367 -102.27 10.32 -48.45
CA GLU A 367 -103.29 9.33 -48.06
C GLU A 367 -104.62 9.99 -47.65
N LEU A 368 -104.57 11.13 -46.96
CA LEU A 368 -105.76 11.87 -46.53
C LEU A 368 -106.48 12.50 -47.73
N LEU A 369 -105.73 13.08 -48.68
CA LEU A 369 -106.29 13.62 -49.93
C LEU A 369 -106.92 12.51 -50.80
N GLN A 370 -106.31 11.33 -50.84
CA GLN A 370 -106.86 10.19 -51.57
C GLN A 370 -108.15 9.66 -50.93
N LYS A 371 -108.21 9.57 -49.59
CA LYS A 371 -109.46 9.25 -48.87
C LYS A 371 -110.55 10.30 -49.10
N LEU A 372 -110.18 11.59 -49.11
CA LEU A 372 -111.11 12.68 -49.46
C LEU A 372 -111.66 12.52 -50.87
N SER A 373 -110.80 12.20 -51.85
CA SER A 373 -111.23 11.92 -53.22
C SER A 373 -112.22 10.75 -53.27
N GLU A 374 -111.90 9.63 -52.61
CA GLU A 374 -112.77 8.46 -52.57
C GLU A 374 -114.14 8.76 -51.94
N GLU A 375 -114.18 9.49 -50.82
CA GLU A 375 -115.44 9.85 -50.16
C GLU A 375 -116.25 10.87 -50.96
N ILE A 376 -115.62 11.85 -51.60
CA ILE A 376 -116.31 12.83 -52.46
C ILE A 376 -117.05 12.15 -53.62
N THR A 377 -116.49 11.07 -54.19
CA THR A 377 -117.18 10.30 -55.25
C THR A 377 -118.41 9.53 -54.75
N LYS A 378 -118.56 9.33 -53.43
CA LYS A 378 -119.69 8.64 -52.80
C LYS A 378 -120.77 9.59 -52.27
N VAL A 379 -120.49 10.90 -52.21
CA VAL A 379 -121.46 11.91 -51.74
C VAL A 379 -122.70 11.91 -52.65
N LYS A 380 -123.85 11.74 -52.02
CA LYS A 380 -125.18 11.83 -52.64
C LYS A 380 -125.89 13.07 -52.09
N ASP A 381 -126.72 13.69 -52.91
CA ASP A 381 -127.60 14.77 -52.47
C ASP A 381 -128.74 14.25 -51.56
N GLU A 382 -129.51 15.18 -50.99
CA GLU A 382 -130.65 14.88 -50.11
C GLU A 382 -131.74 14.00 -50.78
N THR A 383 -131.70 13.85 -52.10
CA THR A 383 -132.62 13.02 -52.89
C THR A 383 -132.03 11.66 -53.27
N GLY A 384 -130.82 11.33 -52.80
CA GLY A 384 -130.14 10.08 -53.05
C GLY A 384 -129.45 9.96 -54.42
N LYS A 385 -129.39 11.05 -55.20
CA LYS A 385 -128.67 11.11 -56.48
C LYS A 385 -127.22 11.56 -56.27
N LYS A 386 -126.30 11.05 -57.10
CA LYS A 386 -124.90 11.50 -57.11
C LYS A 386 -124.83 12.98 -57.49
N LEU A 387 -123.88 13.71 -56.91
CA LEU A 387 -123.59 15.10 -57.27
C LEU A 387 -123.41 15.27 -58.79
N PRO A 388 -123.79 16.42 -59.38
CA PRO A 388 -123.59 16.70 -60.81
C PRO A 388 -122.12 16.52 -61.23
N GLU A 389 -121.88 15.85 -62.36
CA GLU A 389 -120.53 15.47 -62.85
C GLU A 389 -119.56 16.66 -62.91
N ASP A 390 -120.05 17.86 -63.25
CA ASP A 390 -119.23 19.07 -63.37
C ASP A 390 -118.71 19.59 -62.03
N GLN A 391 -119.46 19.43 -60.94
CA GLN A 391 -118.99 19.84 -59.60
C GLN A 391 -118.02 18.82 -59.02
N LEU A 392 -118.27 17.52 -59.24
CA LEU A 392 -117.33 16.46 -58.90
C LEU A 392 -115.99 16.65 -59.61
N ARG A 393 -115.99 16.97 -60.91
CA ARG A 393 -114.75 17.24 -61.65
C ARG A 393 -113.96 18.43 -61.11
N LYS A 394 -114.63 19.50 -60.65
CA LYS A 394 -113.94 20.67 -60.06
C LYS A 394 -113.26 20.31 -58.74
N ILE A 395 -113.94 19.60 -57.85
CA ILE A 395 -113.37 19.20 -56.56
C ILE A 395 -112.24 18.18 -56.77
N GLN A 396 -112.45 17.21 -57.66
CA GLN A 396 -111.44 16.23 -58.03
C GLN A 396 -110.17 16.90 -58.57
N LYS A 397 -110.31 17.94 -59.41
CA LYS A 397 -109.19 18.71 -59.94
C LYS A 397 -108.37 19.41 -58.84
N VAL A 398 -109.02 19.99 -57.83
CA VAL A 398 -108.32 20.64 -56.69
C VAL A 398 -107.59 19.62 -55.82
N ILE A 399 -108.16 18.42 -55.63
CA ILE A 399 -107.49 17.34 -54.91
C ILE A 399 -106.29 16.82 -55.69
N ASP A 400 -106.44 16.60 -57.00
CA ASP A 400 -105.37 16.14 -57.88
C ASP A 400 -104.22 17.17 -57.96
N GLU A 401 -104.53 18.47 -57.97
CA GLU A 401 -103.54 19.56 -57.88
C GLU A 401 -102.81 19.55 -56.52
N GLY A 402 -103.52 19.29 -55.42
CA GLY A 402 -102.93 19.20 -54.07
C GLY A 402 -102.08 17.94 -53.83
N MET A 403 -102.38 16.83 -54.54
CA MET A 403 -101.62 15.57 -54.49
C MET A 403 -100.37 15.59 -55.37
N ASN A 404 -100.33 16.44 -56.41
CA ASN A 404 -99.23 16.56 -57.36
C ASN A 404 -98.40 17.85 -57.17
N ASP A 405 -98.26 18.34 -55.94
CA ASP A 405 -97.51 19.55 -55.64
C ASP A 405 -95.99 19.31 -55.79
N GLU A 406 -95.37 19.90 -56.82
CA GLU A 406 -93.91 19.78 -57.03
C GLU A 406 -93.08 20.33 -55.85
N ARG A 407 -93.64 21.21 -55.02
CA ARG A 407 -92.95 21.74 -53.83
C ARG A 407 -92.70 20.65 -52.78
N ASP A 408 -93.59 19.65 -52.67
CA ASP A 408 -93.43 18.53 -51.75
C ASP A 408 -92.25 17.65 -52.15
N TRP A 409 -92.08 17.41 -53.46
CA TRP A 409 -90.92 16.69 -53.98
C TRP A 409 -89.62 17.48 -53.74
N ASN A 410 -89.61 18.79 -54.02
CA ASN A 410 -88.41 19.60 -53.85
C ASN A 410 -87.98 19.69 -52.36
N LEU A 411 -88.95 19.76 -51.44
CA LEU A 411 -88.69 19.72 -50.00
C LEU A 411 -88.08 18.38 -49.58
N PHE A 412 -88.68 17.27 -50.03
CA PHE A 412 -88.14 15.93 -49.78
C PHE A 412 -86.74 15.75 -50.39
N GLU A 413 -86.53 16.16 -51.64
CA GLU A 413 -85.24 16.05 -52.32
C GLU A 413 -84.14 16.86 -51.62
N SER A 414 -84.46 18.05 -51.12
CA SER A 414 -83.52 18.86 -50.34
C SER A 414 -83.15 18.16 -49.02
N SER A 415 -84.15 17.70 -48.25
CA SER A 415 -83.90 16.99 -46.98
C SER A 415 -83.14 15.68 -47.21
N PHE A 416 -83.45 14.97 -48.30
CA PHE A 416 -82.79 13.72 -48.66
C PHE A 416 -81.34 13.93 -49.08
N ASN A 417 -81.05 14.93 -49.92
CA ASN A 417 -79.68 15.29 -50.29
C ASN A 417 -78.84 15.71 -49.07
N GLU A 418 -79.45 16.35 -48.07
CA GLU A 418 -78.71 16.79 -46.89
C GLU A 418 -78.30 15.63 -45.97
N ALA A 419 -79.11 14.57 -45.83
CA ALA A 419 -78.70 13.39 -45.06
C ALA A 419 -77.95 12.34 -45.88
N HIS A 420 -78.11 12.34 -47.22
CA HIS A 420 -77.53 11.37 -48.14
C HIS A 420 -76.78 12.06 -49.29
N GLU A 421 -75.83 12.93 -48.93
CA GLU A 421 -75.09 13.86 -49.82
C GLU A 421 -74.42 13.21 -51.04
N SER A 422 -74.23 11.88 -51.02
CA SER A 422 -73.58 11.12 -52.10
C SER A 422 -74.48 10.15 -52.85
N PHE A 423 -75.72 9.92 -52.43
CA PHE A 423 -76.60 8.90 -53.03
C PHE A 423 -76.91 9.20 -54.50
N PHE A 424 -77.51 10.37 -54.79
CA PHE A 424 -77.85 10.72 -56.17
C PHE A 424 -76.61 10.91 -57.06
N LYS A 425 -75.48 11.34 -56.47
CA LYS A 425 -74.22 11.49 -57.19
C LYS A 425 -73.68 10.14 -57.66
N LYS A 426 -73.66 9.12 -56.79
CA LYS A 426 -73.27 7.75 -57.14
C LYS A 426 -74.28 7.11 -58.10
N LEU A 427 -75.57 7.30 -57.86
CA LEU A 427 -76.63 6.71 -58.67
C LEU A 427 -76.61 7.22 -60.12
N LYS A 428 -76.46 8.54 -60.33
CA LYS A 428 -76.32 9.13 -61.68
C LYS A 428 -75.00 8.80 -62.36
N ALA A 429 -73.92 8.62 -61.60
CA ALA A 429 -72.63 8.21 -62.15
C ALA A 429 -72.67 6.78 -62.71
N ASN A 430 -73.38 5.88 -62.02
CA ASN A 430 -73.46 4.47 -62.43
C ASN A 430 -74.60 4.21 -63.44
N HIS A 431 -75.70 4.97 -63.40
CA HIS A 431 -76.87 4.78 -64.25
C HIS A 431 -77.39 6.13 -64.80
N PRO A 432 -76.74 6.68 -65.86
CA PRO A 432 -77.08 8.00 -66.41
C PRO A 432 -78.40 8.03 -67.21
N ASP A 433 -78.99 6.87 -67.50
CA ASP A 433 -80.25 6.69 -68.25
C ASP A 433 -81.51 6.81 -67.37
N LEU A 434 -81.34 7.01 -66.06
CA LEU A 434 -82.43 7.23 -65.12
C LEU A 434 -83.08 8.59 -65.32
N VAL A 435 -84.40 8.58 -65.53
CA VAL A 435 -85.22 9.78 -65.73
C VAL A 435 -85.61 10.34 -64.35
N PRO A 436 -85.96 11.63 -64.19
CA PRO A 436 -86.32 12.19 -62.88
C PRO A 436 -87.30 11.36 -62.05
N ASN A 437 -88.34 10.79 -62.67
CA ASN A 437 -89.30 9.92 -61.97
C ASN A 437 -88.70 8.59 -61.46
N ASP A 438 -87.65 8.08 -62.11
CA ASP A 438 -86.91 6.92 -61.65
C ASP A 438 -86.06 7.27 -60.41
N LEU A 439 -85.45 8.47 -60.39
CA LEU A 439 -84.71 9.00 -59.24
C LEU A 439 -85.62 9.20 -58.02
N LYS A 440 -86.85 9.71 -58.24
CA LYS A 440 -87.86 9.81 -57.18
C LYS A 440 -88.15 8.45 -56.54
N LEU A 441 -88.34 7.44 -57.37
CA LEU A 441 -88.61 6.07 -56.91
C LEU A 441 -87.40 5.47 -56.16
N CYS A 442 -86.17 5.72 -56.61
CA CYS A 442 -84.97 5.29 -55.91
C CYS A 442 -84.85 5.91 -54.51
N ALA A 443 -85.12 7.21 -54.36
CA ALA A 443 -85.05 7.88 -53.07
C ALA A 443 -86.10 7.33 -52.08
N TYR A 444 -87.31 7.03 -52.54
CA TYR A 444 -88.32 6.39 -51.69
C TYR A 444 -87.95 4.97 -51.29
N LEU A 445 -87.34 4.20 -52.20
CA LEU A 445 -86.84 2.87 -51.88
C LEU A 445 -85.66 2.92 -50.89
N HIS A 446 -84.74 3.87 -51.05
CA HIS A 446 -83.64 4.09 -50.10
C HIS A 446 -84.17 4.41 -48.69
N MET A 447 -85.29 5.11 -48.61
CA MET A 447 -85.99 5.42 -47.37
C MET A 447 -86.83 4.25 -46.80
N ASN A 448 -86.68 3.04 -47.35
CA ASN A 448 -87.46 1.85 -46.97
C ASN A 448 -88.98 1.99 -47.11
N MET A 449 -89.47 2.90 -47.97
CA MET A 449 -90.91 3.09 -48.11
C MET A 449 -91.58 1.86 -48.72
N SER A 450 -92.75 1.52 -48.21
CA SER A 450 -93.58 0.45 -48.74
C SER A 450 -94.17 0.83 -50.10
N SER A 451 -94.52 -0.17 -50.91
CA SER A 451 -95.17 0.07 -52.20
C SER A 451 -96.49 0.83 -52.09
N LYS A 452 -97.16 0.76 -50.93
CA LYS A 452 -98.38 1.50 -50.64
C LYS A 452 -98.09 2.99 -50.39
N GLU A 453 -97.09 3.31 -49.57
CA GLU A 453 -96.68 4.69 -49.30
C GLU A 453 -96.14 5.38 -50.56
N MET A 454 -95.36 4.64 -51.36
CA MET A 454 -94.90 5.12 -52.67
C MET A 454 -96.06 5.36 -53.65
N ALA A 455 -97.13 4.57 -53.59
CA ALA A 455 -98.31 4.77 -54.42
C ALA A 455 -99.01 6.09 -54.07
N SER A 456 -99.13 6.37 -52.77
CA SER A 456 -99.66 7.63 -52.26
C SER A 456 -98.79 8.83 -52.63
N LEU A 457 -97.46 8.72 -52.51
CA LEU A 457 -96.53 9.81 -52.86
C LEU A 457 -96.45 10.09 -54.36
N LEU A 458 -96.51 9.04 -55.18
CA LEU A 458 -96.42 9.16 -56.64
C LEU A 458 -97.79 9.39 -57.30
N ASN A 459 -98.87 9.40 -56.52
CA ASN A 459 -100.25 9.51 -56.99
C ASN A 459 -100.57 8.55 -58.16
N ILE A 460 -100.20 7.28 -57.98
CA ILE A 460 -100.45 6.20 -58.95
C ILE A 460 -101.02 4.98 -58.22
N SER A 461 -101.63 4.06 -58.97
CA SER A 461 -102.08 2.80 -58.38
C SER A 461 -100.90 1.99 -57.82
N LEU A 462 -101.16 1.17 -56.79
CA LEU A 462 -100.20 0.21 -56.26
C LEU A 462 -99.57 -0.63 -57.38
N ARG A 463 -100.40 -1.07 -58.34
CA ARG A 463 -99.95 -1.79 -59.53
C ARG A 463 -99.03 -0.96 -60.43
N GLY A 464 -99.28 0.34 -60.53
CA GLY A 464 -98.41 1.31 -61.20
C GLY A 464 -97.02 1.40 -60.55
N VAL A 465 -96.95 1.39 -59.21
CA VAL A 465 -95.67 1.35 -58.47
C VAL A 465 -94.93 0.05 -58.74
N GLU A 466 -95.61 -1.11 -58.71
CA GLU A 466 -95.00 -2.41 -58.99
C GLU A 466 -94.39 -2.48 -60.40
N ILE A 467 -95.11 -1.95 -61.40
CA ILE A 467 -94.61 -1.88 -62.78
C ILE A 467 -93.40 -0.94 -62.85
N ARG A 468 -93.42 0.22 -62.19
CA ARG A 468 -92.28 1.14 -62.14
C ARG A 468 -91.08 0.52 -61.43
N ARG A 469 -91.27 -0.21 -60.32
CA ARG A 469 -90.22 -0.96 -59.61
C ARG A 469 -89.60 -2.04 -60.49
N TYR A 470 -90.42 -2.76 -61.26
CA TYR A 470 -89.92 -3.77 -62.21
C TYR A 470 -89.08 -3.14 -63.33
N ARG A 471 -89.52 -2.00 -63.89
CA ARG A 471 -88.76 -1.24 -64.90
C ARG A 471 -87.46 -0.69 -64.32
N LEU A 472 -87.51 -0.13 -63.12
CA LEU A 472 -86.36 0.38 -62.40
C LEU A 472 -85.33 -0.73 -62.13
N ARG A 473 -85.79 -1.90 -61.68
CA ARG A 473 -84.94 -3.10 -61.51
C ARG A 473 -84.22 -3.48 -62.80
N LYS A 474 -84.90 -3.44 -63.95
CA LYS A 474 -84.27 -3.70 -65.25
C LYS A 474 -83.24 -2.64 -65.63
N LYS A 475 -83.51 -1.35 -65.38
CA LYS A 475 -82.57 -0.25 -65.68
C LYS A 475 -81.33 -0.27 -64.79
N LEU A 476 -81.49 -0.64 -63.53
CA LEU A 476 -80.40 -0.79 -62.56
C LEU A 476 -79.68 -2.15 -62.68
N GLU A 477 -80.09 -3.01 -63.62
CA GLU A 477 -79.53 -4.35 -63.84
C GLU A 477 -79.48 -5.23 -62.58
N VAL A 478 -80.42 -5.04 -61.64
CA VAL A 478 -80.41 -5.74 -60.35
C VAL A 478 -80.89 -7.19 -60.53
N PRO A 479 -80.08 -8.19 -60.12
CA PRO A 479 -80.45 -9.61 -60.20
C PRO A 479 -81.79 -9.94 -59.51
N HIS A 480 -82.50 -10.95 -60.01
CA HIS A 480 -83.83 -11.32 -59.51
C HIS A 480 -83.84 -11.82 -58.06
N ASP A 481 -82.70 -12.31 -57.58
CA ASP A 481 -82.44 -12.83 -56.23
C ASP A 481 -82.08 -11.74 -55.20
N LYS A 482 -81.70 -10.54 -55.64
CA LYS A 482 -81.40 -9.41 -54.74
C LYS A 482 -82.60 -8.50 -54.50
N ASN A 483 -82.80 -8.11 -53.24
CA ASN A 483 -83.82 -7.14 -52.87
C ASN A 483 -83.43 -5.75 -53.40
N LEU A 484 -84.29 -5.16 -54.24
CA LEU A 484 -84.05 -3.85 -54.85
C LEU A 484 -83.88 -2.73 -53.80
N THR A 485 -84.56 -2.84 -52.67
CA THR A 485 -84.50 -1.86 -51.58
C THR A 485 -83.15 -1.93 -50.85
N GLU A 486 -82.71 -3.14 -50.47
CA GLU A 486 -81.41 -3.35 -49.81
C GLU A 486 -80.24 -2.93 -50.69
N PHE A 487 -80.30 -3.27 -51.98
CA PHE A 487 -79.30 -2.84 -52.96
C PHE A 487 -79.17 -1.31 -53.03
N LEU A 488 -80.29 -0.58 -52.93
CA LEU A 488 -80.27 0.88 -52.94
C LEU A 488 -79.76 1.45 -51.62
N MET A 489 -80.02 0.82 -50.47
CA MET A 489 -79.50 1.27 -49.16
C MET A 489 -77.97 1.10 -49.00
N GLU A 490 -77.37 0.18 -49.75
CA GLU A 490 -75.92 -0.07 -49.72
C GLU A 490 -75.11 0.89 -50.62
N LEU A 491 -75.79 1.65 -51.50
CA LEU A 491 -75.21 2.63 -52.43
C LEU A 491 -74.99 3.99 -51.75
#